data_AF-A0A1R3L4C5-F1
#
_entry.id   AF-A0A1R3L4C5-F1
#
_cell.length_a   1.000
_cell.length_b   1.000
_cell.length_c   1.000
_cell.angle_alpha   90.00
_cell.angle_beta   90.00
_cell.angle_gamma   90.00
#
_symmetry.space_group_name_H-M   'P 1'
#
loop_
_entity.id
_entity.type
_entity.pdbx_description
1 polymer ?
#
loop_
_entity_poly.entity_id
_entity_poly.type
_entity_poly.pdbx_seq_one_letter_code
_entity_poly.pdbx_strand_id
1 'polypeptide(L)' 'MSMEGVGAIDSETQMEGIIDPTLIGKFEKDEMLVLVTVALKCVQDDKDARPTMGEVVQMLRRHGEEKH' A
#
# COMPACT_ATOMS: atom_id res chain seq x y z
N MET A 1 26.71 -19.44 8.37
CA MET A 1 26.14 -18.10 8.13
C MET A 1 24.68 -18.18 8.53
N SER A 2 24.41 -17.95 9.80
CA SER A 2 23.05 -17.99 10.35
C SER A 2 22.35 -16.71 9.91
N MET A 3 21.27 -16.83 9.14
CA MET A 3 20.38 -15.71 8.82
C MET A 3 19.57 -15.40 10.06
N GLU A 4 19.90 -14.29 10.71
CA GLU A 4 19.27 -13.84 11.94
C GLU A 4 17.88 -13.25 11.64
N GLY A 5 16.89 -13.78 12.34
CA GLY A 5 15.71 -13.08 12.86
C GLY A 5 15.00 -12.08 11.95
N VAL A 6 13.87 -12.52 11.38
CA VAL A 6 12.75 -11.60 11.08
C VAL A 6 12.22 -11.09 12.42
N GLY A 7 12.81 -9.99 12.88
CA GLY A 7 12.29 -9.18 13.98
C GLY A 7 10.94 -8.60 13.58
N ALA A 8 10.03 -8.52 14.55
CA ALA A 8 8.68 -7.99 14.39
C ALA A 8 8.65 -6.74 13.52
N ILE A 9 7.97 -6.84 12.38
CA ILE A 9 7.72 -5.70 11.50
C ILE A 9 6.67 -4.82 12.16
N ASP A 10 7.08 -3.70 12.73
CA ASP A 10 6.15 -2.61 12.94
C ASP A 10 5.73 -2.11 11.54
N SER A 11 4.43 -2.15 11.25
CA SER A 11 3.92 -1.84 9.90
C SER A 11 4.19 -0.39 9.49
N GLU A 12 4.61 0.47 10.42
CA GLU A 12 4.93 1.86 10.19
C GLU A 12 6.33 2.06 9.57
N THR A 13 7.39 1.42 10.06
CA THR A 13 8.74 1.57 9.48
C THR A 13 8.85 0.95 8.09
N GLN A 14 8.06 -0.09 7.79
CA GLN A 14 8.07 -0.70 6.46
C GLN A 14 7.52 0.24 5.38
N MET A 15 6.55 1.11 5.72
CA MET A 15 6.00 2.05 4.74
C MET A 15 7.04 3.08 4.32
N GLU A 16 7.74 3.70 5.26
CA GLU A 16 8.77 4.70 4.96
C GLU A 16 9.92 4.15 4.11
N GLY A 17 10.19 2.83 4.20
CA GLY A 17 11.17 2.16 3.35
C GLY A 17 10.73 1.87 1.90
N ILE A 18 9.43 1.94 1.62
CA ILE A 18 8.85 1.68 0.28
C ILE A 18 8.44 2.99 -0.39
N ILE A 19 8.10 4.03 0.38
CA ILE A 19 7.66 5.32 -0.18
C ILE A 19 8.85 6.13 -0.67
N ASP A 20 8.67 6.76 -1.82
CA ASP A 20 9.66 7.69 -2.37
C ASP A 20 10.01 8.79 -1.33
N PRO A 21 11.30 8.98 -1.01
CA PRO A 21 11.72 9.96 0.00
C PRO A 21 11.23 11.39 -0.25
N THR A 22 10.97 11.75 -1.51
CA THR A 22 10.47 13.08 -1.88
C THR A 22 8.99 13.30 -1.52
N LEU A 23 8.27 12.21 -1.23
CA LEU A 23 6.87 12.21 -0.81
C LEU A 23 6.72 12.20 0.71
N ILE A 24 7.77 11.91 1.48
CA ILE A 24 7.73 11.91 2.96
C ILE A 24 7.20 13.25 3.47
N GLY A 25 6.14 13.21 4.28
CA GLY A 25 5.46 14.39 4.83
C GLY A 25 4.52 15.11 3.85
N LYS A 26 4.29 14.57 2.64
CA LYS A 26 3.39 15.14 1.62
C LYS A 26 2.20 14.25 1.29
N PHE A 27 2.02 13.14 2.00
CA PHE A 27 0.89 12.24 1.86
C PHE A 27 0.25 11.98 3.22
N GLU A 28 -1.04 11.72 3.22
CA GLU A 28 -1.75 11.20 4.38
C GLU A 28 -1.42 9.71 4.53
N LYS A 29 -1.01 9.27 5.73
CA LYS A 29 -0.62 7.88 5.98
C LYS A 29 -1.72 6.89 5.56
N ASP A 30 -2.98 7.23 5.80
CA ASP A 30 -4.13 6.40 5.46
C ASP A 30 -4.33 6.25 3.94
N GLU A 31 -4.16 7.34 3.18
CA GLU A 31 -4.20 7.30 1.71
C GLU A 31 -3.07 6.41 1.16
N MET A 32 -1.89 6.50 1.76
CA MET A 32 -0.73 5.72 1.35
C MET A 32 -0.89 4.22 1.68
N LEU A 33 -1.46 3.89 2.84
CA LEU A 33 -1.80 2.52 3.22
C LEU A 33 -2.75 1.88 2.19
N VAL A 34 -3.73 2.64 1.72
CA VAL A 34 -4.68 2.18 0.69
C VAL A 34 -3.97 1.96 -0.64
N LEU A 35 -3.13 2.91 -1.06
CA LEU A 35 -2.35 2.79 -2.30
C LEU A 35 -1.47 1.55 -2.29
N VAL A 36 -0.73 1.30 -1.19
CA VAL A 36 0.10 0.10 -1.04
C VAL A 36 -0.77 -1.15 -1.05
N THR A 37 -1.91 -1.15 -0.35
CA THR A 37 -2.84 -2.29 -0.34
C THR A 37 -3.39 -2.61 -1.73
N VAL A 38 -3.78 -1.59 -2.50
CA VAL A 38 -4.24 -1.75 -3.88
C VAL A 38 -3.12 -2.27 -4.77
N ALA A 39 -1.92 -1.70 -4.65
CA ALA A 39 -0.76 -2.14 -5.42
C ALA A 39 -0.44 -3.62 -5.16
N LEU A 40 -0.42 -4.05 -3.90
CA LEU A 40 -0.20 -5.45 -3.51
C LEU A 40 -1.26 -6.38 -4.11
N LYS A 41 -2.53 -5.98 -4.10
CA LYS A 41 -3.61 -6.76 -4.72
C LYS A 41 -3.46 -6.87 -6.24
N CYS A 42 -3.03 -5.80 -6.91
CA CYS A 42 -2.84 -5.78 -8.37
C CYS A 42 -1.70 -6.69 -8.84
N VAL A 43 -0.67 -6.88 -8.01
CA VAL A 43 0.52 -7.67 -8.35
C VAL A 43 0.48 -9.10 -7.81
N GLN A 44 -0.67 -9.57 -7.30
CA GLN A 44 -0.80 -10.93 -6.81
C GLN A 44 -0.39 -11.97 -7.87
N ASP A 45 0.32 -13.01 -7.45
CA ASP A 45 0.73 -14.10 -8.35
C ASP A 45 -0.48 -14.80 -8.96
N ASP A 46 -1.51 -15.03 -8.14
CA ASP A 46 -2.79 -15.56 -8.61
C ASP A 46 -3.55 -14.49 -9.40
N LYS A 47 -3.73 -14.76 -10.70
CA LYS A 47 -4.46 -13.89 -11.63
C LYS A 47 -5.92 -13.67 -11.22
N ASP A 48 -6.55 -14.68 -10.62
CA ASP A 48 -7.98 -14.65 -10.29
C ASP A 48 -8.21 -13.92 -8.96
N ALA A 49 -7.16 -13.74 -8.16
CA ALA A 49 -7.15 -12.91 -6.96
C ALA A 49 -6.88 -11.41 -7.25
N ARG A 50 -6.49 -11.05 -8.49
CA ARG A 50 -6.26 -9.66 -8.86
C ARG A 50 -7.60 -8.94 -9.03
N PRO A 51 -7.74 -7.72 -8.50
CA PRO A 51 -8.96 -6.94 -8.69
C PRO A 51 -9.11 -6.52 -10.15
N THR A 52 -10.35 -6.36 -10.58
CA THR A 52 -10.69 -5.72 -11.85
C THR A 52 -10.36 -4.22 -11.80
N MET A 53 -10.11 -3.60 -12.95
CA MET A 53 -9.85 -2.16 -13.01
C MET A 53 -11.02 -1.31 -12.44
N GLY A 54 -12.25 -1.80 -12.51
CA GLY A 54 -13.41 -1.15 -11.89
C GLY A 54 -13.31 -1.14 -10.36
N GLU A 55 -12.94 -2.28 -9.76
CA GLU A 55 -12.72 -2.39 -8.32
C GLU A 55 -11.53 -1.53 -7.87
N VAL A 56 -10.43 -1.52 -8.64
CA VAL A 56 -9.27 -0.66 -8.37
C VAL A 56 -9.69 0.81 -8.29
N VAL A 57 -10.45 1.31 -9.28
CA VAL A 57 -10.93 2.70 -9.29
C VAL A 57 -11.86 2.97 -8.11
N GLN A 58 -12.74 2.03 -7.76
CA GLN A 58 -13.63 2.16 -6.61
C GLN A 58 -12.85 2.25 -5.28
N MET A 59 -11.83 1.41 -5.10
CA MET A 59 -10.98 1.40 -3.92
C MET A 59 -10.21 2.72 -3.75
N LEU A 60 -9.67 3.25 -4.86
CA LEU A 60 -8.94 4.52 -4.86
C LEU A 60 -9.86 5.72 -4.63
N ARG A 61 -11.06 5.74 -5.24
CA ARG A 61 -12.01 6.85 -5.09
C ARG A 61 -12.58 6.97 -3.68
N ARG A 62 -12.77 5.86 -2.96
CA ARG A 62 -13.38 5.87 -1.62
C ARG A 62 -12.61 6.75 -0.61
N HIS A 63 -11.34 7.04 -0.86
CA HIS A 63 -10.48 7.85 0.02
C HIS A 63 -10.25 9.28 -0.51
N GLY A 64 -10.51 9.53 -1.80
CA GLY A 64 -10.47 10.88 -2.40
C GLY A 64 -11.77 11.67 -2.23
N GLU A 65 -12.90 10.99 -1.99
CA GLU A 65 -14.23 11.59 -1.95
C GLU A 65 -14.72 11.92 -0.51
N GLU A 66 -13.96 11.61 0.55
CA GLU A 66 -14.28 12.07 1.93
C GLU A 66 -13.91 13.56 2.18
N LYS A 67 -13.38 14.26 1.17
CA LYS A 67 -13.06 15.70 1.24
C LYS A 67 -13.99 16.58 0.40
N HIS A 68 -15.30 16.31 0.39
CA HIS A 68 -16.30 17.27 -0.09
C HIS A 68 -17.25 17.67 1.03
#